data_AF-A0A7C2UVQ7-F1
#
_entry.id   AF-A0A7C2UVQ7-F1
#
_cell.length_a   1.000
_cell.length_b   1.000
_cell.length_c   1.000
_cell.angle_alpha   90.00
_cell.angle_beta   90.00
_cell.angle_gamma   90.00
#
_symmetry.space_group_name_H-M   'P 1'
#
loop_
_entity.id
_entity.type
_entity.pdbx_description
1 polymer ?
#
loop_
_entity_poly.entity_id
_entity_poly.type
_entity_poly.pdbx_seq_one_letter_code
_entity_poly.pdbx_strand_id
1 'polypeptide(L)'
;MDAQAIERLLDELAERVDTRFAGVQGDYRALIVVNPTDAPYTGVAVLHVDMPLKAGSEPRPAAVWTLDGVRVPCQILHSRLEPVAEWRLPDGTVRPLPDGSRRWRFDLAFWVDALPPRSYRVYRSAWSADELPLPALPAAEPPVRVREAIPHTGELEKEGRLG
;
A
#
# COMPACT_ATOMS: atom_id res chain seq x y z
N MET A 1 0.49 20.42 7.31
CA MET A 1 1.73 19.63 7.45
C MET A 1 2.51 19.72 6.16
N ASP A 2 3.82 19.91 6.24
CA ASP A 2 4.68 19.75 5.06
C ASP A 2 4.89 18.27 4.71
N ALA A 3 5.49 18.00 3.55
CA ALA A 3 5.69 16.64 3.06
C ALA A 3 6.59 15.80 3.99
N GLN A 4 7.63 16.38 4.59
CA GLN A 4 8.57 15.68 5.46
C GLN A 4 7.92 15.28 6.80
N ALA A 5 7.02 16.10 7.33
CA ALA A 5 6.21 15.75 8.49
C ALA A 5 5.25 14.59 8.18
N ILE A 6 4.67 14.56 6.97
CA ILE A 6 3.79 13.46 6.56
C ILE A 6 4.58 12.15 6.42
N GLU A 7 5.77 12.17 5.81
CA GLU A 7 6.60 10.95 5.69
C GLU A 7 6.99 10.39 7.06
N ARG A 8 7.42 11.25 8.00
CA ARG A 8 7.73 10.81 9.38
C ARG A 8 6.51 10.22 10.09
N LEU A 9 5.34 10.82 9.91
CA LEU A 9 4.09 10.29 10.45
C LEU A 9 3.74 8.92 9.85
N LEU A 10 3.93 8.74 8.55
CA LEU A 10 3.68 7.45 7.89
C LEU A 10 4.60 6.36 8.43
N ASP A 11 5.87 6.69 8.63
CA ASP A 11 6.85 5.75 9.18
C ASP A 11 6.53 5.40 10.64
N GLU A 12 6.16 6.40 11.46
CA GLU A 12 5.71 6.17 12.84
C GLU A 12 4.46 5.28 12.90
N LEU A 13 3.44 5.56 12.07
CA LEU A 13 2.24 4.74 12.02
C LEU A 13 2.54 3.32 11.53
N ALA A 14 3.45 3.17 10.57
CA ALA A 14 3.87 1.86 10.05
C ALA A 14 4.60 0.99 11.07
N GLU A 15 5.14 1.58 12.14
CA GLU A 15 5.75 0.83 13.24
C GLU A 15 4.78 0.59 14.41
N ARG A 16 3.87 1.55 14.66
CA ARG A 16 3.07 1.57 15.89
C ARG A 16 1.66 1.03 15.75
N VAL A 17 1.07 1.01 14.56
CA VAL A 17 -0.29 0.52 14.34
C VAL A 17 -0.31 -1.01 14.30
N ASP A 18 -1.31 -1.64 14.92
CA ASP A 18 -1.52 -3.08 14.77
C ASP A 18 -1.98 -3.41 13.34
N THR A 19 -1.06 -3.93 12.55
CA THR A 19 -1.24 -4.28 11.13
C THR A 19 -1.63 -5.75 10.92
N ARG A 20 -1.83 -6.53 12.00
CA ARG A 20 -2.33 -7.90 11.90
C ARG A 20 -3.85 -7.95 11.76
N PHE A 21 -4.34 -8.75 10.82
CA PHE A 21 -5.77 -8.97 10.64
C PHE A 21 -6.13 -10.34 11.24
N ALA A 22 -7.10 -10.36 12.16
CA ALA A 22 -7.50 -11.57 12.85
C ALA A 22 -7.98 -12.65 11.87
N GLY A 23 -7.51 -13.89 12.05
CA GLY A 23 -7.90 -15.03 11.21
C GLY A 23 -7.33 -15.04 9.79
N VAL A 24 -6.46 -14.08 9.44
CA VAL A 24 -5.81 -14.04 8.12
C VAL A 24 -4.47 -14.76 8.16
N GLN A 25 -4.27 -15.69 7.23
CA GLN A 25 -3.02 -16.41 7.03
C GLN A 25 -2.43 -16.15 5.63
N GLY A 26 -1.13 -16.35 5.48
CA GLY A 26 -0.42 -16.19 4.21
C GLY A 26 0.20 -14.82 4.00
N ASP A 27 0.75 -14.61 2.81
CA ASP A 27 1.46 -13.39 2.45
C ASP A 27 0.47 -12.26 2.13
N TYR A 28 0.47 -11.23 2.98
CA TYR A 28 -0.26 -9.99 2.77
C TYR A 28 0.57 -8.78 3.23
N ARG A 29 0.11 -7.59 2.87
CA ARG A 29 0.63 -6.31 3.37
C ARG A 29 -0.49 -5.51 4.00
N ALA A 30 -0.15 -4.74 5.02
CA ALA A 30 -1.05 -3.72 5.54
C ALA A 30 -0.79 -2.42 4.79
N LEU A 31 -1.85 -1.72 4.43
CA LEU A 31 -1.81 -0.42 3.76
C LEU A 31 -2.37 0.63 4.72
N ILE A 32 -1.52 1.51 5.20
CA ILE A 32 -1.90 2.60 6.10
C ILE A 32 -2.20 3.81 5.25
N VAL A 33 -3.47 4.21 5.21
CA VAL A 33 -3.91 5.40 4.48
C VAL A 33 -4.07 6.55 5.45
N VAL A 34 -3.39 7.65 5.18
CA VAL A 34 -3.44 8.89 5.96
C VAL A 34 -4.19 9.96 5.19
N ASN A 35 -5.19 10.57 5.82
CA ASN A 35 -5.81 11.81 5.38
C ASN A 35 -5.23 12.99 6.19
N PRO A 36 -4.27 13.74 5.63
CA PRO A 36 -3.66 14.87 6.33
C PRO A 36 -4.51 16.15 6.28
N THR A 37 -5.62 16.14 5.53
CA THR A 37 -6.45 17.32 5.26
C THR A 37 -7.48 17.56 6.37
N ASP A 38 -8.05 18.77 6.37
CA ASP A 38 -9.13 19.16 7.29
C ASP A 38 -10.53 18.80 6.76
N ALA A 39 -10.62 18.05 5.66
CA ALA A 39 -11.88 17.58 5.07
C ALA A 39 -11.94 16.04 5.04
N PRO A 40 -13.14 15.43 5.12
CA PRO A 40 -13.28 13.99 4.89
C PRO A 40 -12.89 13.64 3.45
N TYR A 41 -12.38 12.43 3.25
CA TYR A 41 -11.93 11.95 1.95
C TYR A 41 -12.65 10.67 1.53
N THR A 42 -13.27 10.71 0.35
CA THR A 42 -13.75 9.54 -0.40
C THR A 42 -13.15 9.62 -1.80
N GLY A 43 -12.48 8.57 -2.25
CA GLY A 43 -11.81 8.55 -3.54
C GLY A 43 -10.75 7.46 -3.65
N VAL A 44 -9.83 7.64 -4.61
CA VAL A 44 -8.76 6.69 -4.86
C VAL A 44 -7.53 7.04 -4.03
N ALA A 45 -7.00 6.09 -3.28
CA ALA A 45 -5.65 6.15 -2.72
C ALA A 45 -4.68 5.38 -3.63
N VAL A 46 -3.42 5.80 -3.67
CA VAL A 46 -2.38 5.19 -4.50
C VAL A 46 -1.19 4.80 -3.63
N LEU A 47 -0.79 3.53 -3.70
CA LEU A 47 0.50 3.06 -3.23
C LEU A 47 1.42 2.87 -4.44
N HIS A 48 2.58 3.52 -4.42
CA HIS A 48 3.63 3.28 -5.40
C HIS A 48 4.48 2.09 -4.98
N VAL A 49 4.51 1.05 -5.81
CA VAL A 49 5.23 -0.20 -5.51
C VAL A 49 6.45 -0.32 -6.41
N ASP A 50 7.56 -0.70 -5.80
CA ASP A 50 8.81 -1.01 -6.49
C ASP A 50 9.41 -2.28 -5.87
N MET A 51 9.36 -3.38 -6.61
CA MET A 51 9.76 -4.69 -6.08
C MET A 51 10.49 -5.55 -7.11
N PRO A 52 11.36 -6.48 -6.66
CA PRO A 52 11.93 -7.48 -7.54
C PRO A 52 10.89 -8.56 -7.82
N LEU A 53 10.75 -8.92 -9.09
CA LEU A 53 9.97 -10.03 -9.59
C LEU A 53 10.91 -11.17 -9.99
N LYS A 54 10.66 -12.34 -9.40
CA LYS A 54 11.48 -13.54 -9.62
C LYS A 54 11.46 -13.95 -11.10
N ALA A 55 12.59 -14.48 -11.58
CA ALA A 55 12.71 -15.06 -12.91
C ALA A 55 11.56 -16.04 -13.23
N GLY A 56 10.97 -15.89 -14.40
CA GLY A 56 9.83 -16.70 -14.88
C GLY A 56 8.49 -16.44 -14.19
N SER A 57 8.42 -15.52 -13.21
CA SER A 57 7.15 -15.14 -12.56
C SER A 57 6.51 -13.97 -13.30
N GLU A 58 5.20 -14.03 -13.53
CA GLU A 58 4.44 -12.93 -14.16
C GLU A 58 3.80 -12.00 -13.10
N PRO A 59 3.59 -10.73 -13.44
CA PRO A 59 2.77 -9.81 -12.63
C PRO A 59 1.42 -10.43 -12.26
N ARG A 60 1.01 -10.26 -11.01
CA ARG A 60 -0.25 -10.79 -10.50
C ARG A 60 -1.21 -9.66 -10.13
N PRO A 61 -2.52 -9.83 -10.36
CA PRO A 61 -3.53 -8.96 -9.78
C PRO A 61 -3.40 -8.84 -8.27
N ALA A 62 -3.86 -7.72 -7.72
CA ALA A 62 -3.98 -7.50 -6.29
C ALA A 62 -5.44 -7.31 -5.89
N ALA A 63 -5.74 -7.62 -4.64
CA ALA A 63 -7.00 -7.28 -3.99
C ALA A 63 -6.73 -6.52 -2.69
N VAL A 64 -7.65 -5.63 -2.33
CA VAL A 64 -7.60 -4.84 -1.09
C VAL A 64 -8.89 -5.06 -0.30
N TRP A 65 -8.78 -5.11 1.02
CA TRP A 65 -9.90 -5.30 1.94
C TRP A 65 -9.87 -4.29 3.08
N THR A 66 -11.05 -3.91 3.56
CA THR A 66 -11.25 -3.15 4.80
C THR A 66 -10.92 -4.00 6.04
N LEU A 67 -10.93 -3.37 7.22
CA LEU A 67 -10.76 -4.03 8.52
C LEU A 67 -11.81 -5.15 8.75
N ASP A 68 -13.02 -4.97 8.23
CA ASP A 68 -14.13 -5.93 8.35
C ASP A 68 -14.06 -7.06 7.30
N GLY A 69 -13.01 -7.10 6.48
CA GLY A 69 -12.85 -8.10 5.43
C GLY A 69 -13.70 -7.86 4.19
N VAL A 70 -14.28 -6.66 4.03
CA VAL A 70 -15.00 -6.29 2.81
C VAL A 70 -13.98 -5.93 1.73
N ARG A 71 -14.10 -6.55 0.54
CA ARG A 71 -13.23 -6.24 -0.60
C ARG A 71 -13.57 -4.87 -1.16
N VAL A 72 -12.56 -4.04 -1.41
CA VAL A 72 -12.72 -2.72 -2.03
C VAL A 72 -12.26 -2.74 -3.49
N PRO A 73 -12.80 -1.87 -4.35
CA PRO A 73 -12.28 -1.67 -5.70
C PRO A 73 -10.79 -1.34 -5.68
N CYS A 74 -10.00 -2.04 -6.49
CA CYS A 74 -8.57 -1.78 -6.64
C CYS A 74 -8.05 -2.28 -7.99
N GLN A 75 -7.06 -1.59 -8.54
CA GLN A 75 -6.42 -1.92 -9.81
C GLN A 75 -4.93 -1.61 -9.78
N ILE A 76 -4.15 -2.39 -10.51
CA ILE A 76 -2.75 -2.09 -10.80
C ILE A 76 -2.69 -1.17 -12.03
N LEU A 77 -2.16 0.04 -11.83
CA LEU A 77 -1.99 1.06 -12.86
C LEU A 77 -0.51 1.30 -13.15
N HIS A 78 -0.23 1.92 -14.30
CA HIS A 78 1.12 2.36 -14.71
C HIS A 78 2.23 1.30 -14.60
N SER A 79 1.87 0.02 -14.75
CA SER A 79 2.77 -1.12 -14.58
C SER A 79 3.92 -1.13 -15.60
N ARG A 80 5.15 -1.30 -15.11
CA ARG A 80 6.39 -1.38 -15.90
C ARG A 80 7.28 -2.51 -15.39
N LEU A 81 7.86 -3.24 -16.34
CA LEU A 81 8.82 -4.31 -16.07
C LEU A 81 10.14 -4.00 -16.77
N GLU A 82 11.23 -4.08 -16.03
CA GLU A 82 12.58 -3.84 -16.54
C GLU A 82 13.52 -4.95 -16.08
N PRO A 83 14.45 -5.44 -16.91
CA PRO A 83 15.46 -6.39 -16.47
C PRO A 83 16.30 -5.81 -15.32
N VAL A 84 16.65 -6.64 -14.33
CA VAL A 84 17.50 -6.21 -13.22
C VAL A 84 18.37 -7.38 -12.73
N ALA A 85 19.64 -7.12 -12.48
CA ALA A 85 20.61 -8.13 -12.01
C ALA A 85 20.88 -8.06 -10.49
N GLU A 86 20.54 -6.94 -9.85
CA GLU A 86 20.78 -6.73 -8.42
C GLU A 86 19.67 -5.89 -7.79
N TRP A 87 19.41 -6.09 -6.50
CA TRP A 87 18.46 -5.31 -5.72
C TRP A 87 19.16 -4.56 -4.61
N ARG A 88 18.86 -3.27 -4.47
CA ARG A 88 19.34 -2.45 -3.36
C ARG A 88 18.29 -2.38 -2.27
N LEU A 89 18.63 -2.85 -1.08
CA LEU A 89 17.79 -2.76 0.10
C LEU A 89 17.79 -1.34 0.69
N PRO A 90 16.82 -1.01 1.56
CA PRO A 90 16.73 0.32 2.19
C PRO A 90 17.97 0.71 3.01
N ASP A 91 18.67 -0.27 3.59
CA ASP A 91 19.92 -0.07 4.35
C ASP A 91 21.15 0.16 3.45
N GLY A 92 20.96 0.21 2.12
CA GLY A 92 21.99 0.38 1.12
C GLY A 92 22.67 -0.92 0.68
N THR A 93 22.35 -2.06 1.31
CA THR A 93 22.90 -3.37 0.96
C THR A 93 22.46 -3.77 -0.46
N VAL A 94 23.42 -4.13 -1.30
CA VAL A 94 23.15 -4.65 -2.65
C VAL A 94 23.16 -6.18 -2.62
N ARG A 95 22.13 -6.79 -3.20
CA ARG A 95 22.00 -8.25 -3.31
C ARG A 95 21.90 -8.67 -4.78
N PRO A 96 22.72 -9.63 -5.25
CA PRO A 96 22.55 -10.17 -6.59
C PRO A 96 21.20 -10.91 -6.70
N LEU A 97 20.57 -10.81 -7.86
CA LEU A 97 19.32 -11.49 -8.19
C LEU A 97 19.59 -12.63 -9.19
N PRO A 98 18.75 -13.69 -9.20
CA PRO A 98 18.85 -14.74 -10.21
C PRO A 98 18.70 -14.19 -11.63
N ASP A 99 19.39 -14.80 -12.60
CA ASP A 99 19.28 -14.45 -14.01
C ASP A 99 17.82 -14.48 -14.49
N GLY A 100 17.42 -13.47 -15.25
CA GLY A 100 16.04 -13.30 -15.72
C GLY A 100 15.10 -12.62 -14.71
N SER A 101 15.61 -12.14 -13.57
CA SER A 101 14.83 -11.29 -12.65
C SER A 101 14.47 -9.95 -13.29
N ARG A 102 13.31 -9.40 -12.89
CA ARG A 102 12.78 -8.13 -13.39
C ARG A 102 12.46 -7.22 -12.21
N ARG A 103 12.69 -5.91 -12.37
CA ARG A 103 12.14 -4.89 -11.48
C ARG A 103 10.72 -4.60 -11.94
N TRP A 104 9.76 -4.75 -11.05
CA TRP A 104 8.36 -4.46 -11.30
C TRP A 104 7.95 -3.20 -10.54
N ARG A 105 7.61 -2.17 -11.30
CA ARG A 105 7.12 -0.88 -10.77
C ARG A 105 5.68 -0.67 -11.19
N PHE A 106 4.82 -0.34 -10.26
CA PHE A 106 3.41 -0.10 -10.54
C PHE A 106 2.74 0.72 -9.44
N ASP A 107 1.55 1.24 -9.75
CA ASP A 107 0.70 1.93 -8.79
C ASP A 107 -0.45 1.00 -8.38
N LEU A 108 -0.53 0.63 -7.11
CA LEU A 108 -1.73 0.00 -6.55
C LEU A 108 -2.73 1.08 -6.18
N ALA A 109 -3.71 1.30 -7.04
CA ALA A 109 -4.80 2.24 -6.82
C ALA A 109 -6.00 1.52 -6.21
N PHE A 110 -6.56 2.04 -5.12
CA PHE A 110 -7.70 1.42 -4.42
C PHE A 110 -8.66 2.45 -3.82
N TRP A 111 -9.93 2.07 -3.72
CA TRP A 111 -10.98 2.95 -3.20
C TRP A 111 -10.92 3.06 -1.68
N VAL A 112 -11.04 4.29 -1.21
CA VAL A 112 -11.15 4.68 0.20
C VAL A 112 -12.47 5.41 0.35
N ASP A 113 -13.28 4.98 1.31
CA ASP A 113 -14.57 5.59 1.60
C ASP A 113 -14.61 6.25 2.97
N ALA A 114 -15.10 7.49 3.01
CA ALA A 114 -15.38 8.25 4.22
C ALA A 114 -14.24 8.26 5.25
N LEU A 115 -13.00 8.48 4.80
CA LEU A 115 -11.84 8.63 5.69
C LEU A 115 -11.91 10.02 6.36
N PRO A 116 -12.04 10.11 7.70
CA PRO A 116 -12.26 11.40 8.36
C PRO A 116 -11.12 12.41 8.16
N PRO A 117 -11.36 13.72 8.39
CA PRO A 117 -10.29 14.71 8.47
C PRO A 117 -9.22 14.29 9.49
N ARG A 118 -7.95 14.60 9.21
CA ARG A 118 -6.83 14.37 10.13
C ARG A 118 -6.90 12.97 10.73
N SER A 119 -6.90 11.94 9.89
CA SER A 119 -7.06 10.55 10.37
C SER A 119 -6.23 9.58 9.56
N TYR A 120 -6.14 8.34 10.06
CA TYR A 120 -5.63 7.21 9.30
C TYR A 120 -6.55 5.99 9.43
N ARG A 121 -6.45 5.09 8.45
CA ARG A 121 -7.11 3.78 8.44
C ARG A 121 -6.21 2.74 7.78
N VAL A 122 -6.20 1.53 8.33
CA VAL A 122 -5.48 0.38 7.78
C VAL A 122 -6.37 -0.49 6.91
N TYR A 123 -5.85 -0.84 5.74
CA TYR A 123 -6.41 -1.82 4.82
C TYR A 123 -5.46 -3.01 4.70
N ARG A 124 -5.96 -4.13 4.18
CA ARG A 124 -5.16 -5.30 3.85
C ARG A 124 -5.02 -5.39 2.33
N SER A 125 -3.84 -5.69 1.81
CA SER A 125 -3.63 -6.09 0.42
C SER A 125 -2.97 -7.45 0.30
N ALA A 126 -3.35 -8.20 -0.73
CA ALA A 126 -2.75 -9.49 -1.06
C ALA A 126 -2.88 -9.75 -2.57
N TRP A 127 -2.04 -10.64 -3.11
CA TRP A 127 -2.17 -11.09 -4.49
C TRP A 127 -3.46 -11.88 -4.68
N SER A 128 -4.19 -11.60 -5.75
CA SER A 128 -5.47 -12.21 -6.08
C SER A 128 -5.43 -12.86 -7.48
N ALA A 129 -6.51 -13.57 -7.82
CA ALA A 129 -6.74 -14.06 -9.18
C ALA A 129 -7.31 -12.96 -10.11
N ASP A 130 -7.88 -11.91 -9.54
CA ASP A 130 -8.68 -10.89 -10.21
C ASP A 130 -8.55 -9.52 -9.54
N GLU A 131 -8.95 -8.47 -10.25
CA GLU A 131 -9.11 -7.11 -9.74
C GLU A 131 -10.59 -6.73 -9.68
N LEU A 132 -10.96 -5.89 -8.71
CA LEU A 132 -12.29 -5.28 -8.67
C LEU A 132 -12.16 -3.86 -9.23
N PRO A 133 -12.69 -3.56 -10.44
CA PRO A 133 -12.42 -2.29 -11.12
C PRO A 133 -12.81 -1.06 -10.30
N LEU A 134 -11.98 -0.01 -10.36
CA LEU A 134 -12.26 1.27 -9.70
C LEU A 134 -13.50 1.93 -10.33
N PRO A 135 -14.36 2.59 -9.52
CA PRO A 135 -15.50 3.33 -10.05
C PRO A 135 -15.09 4.56 -10.87
N ALA A 136 -13.92 5.12 -10.57
CA ALA A 136 -13.29 6.21 -11.32
C ALA A 136 -11.76 6.14 -11.15
N LEU A 137 -11.02 6.50 -12.19
CA LEU A 137 -9.57 6.67 -12.11
C LEU A 137 -9.22 8.05 -11.51
N PRO A 138 -8.10 8.17 -10.77
CA PRO A 138 -7.67 9.45 -10.24
C PRO A 138 -7.27 10.39 -11.41
N ALA A 139 -7.90 11.56 -11.48
CA ALA A 139 -7.57 12.59 -12.48
C ALA A 139 -6.33 13.43 -12.08
N ALA A 140 -5.95 13.39 -10.81
CA ALA A 140 -4.80 14.07 -10.22
C ALA A 140 -4.30 13.25 -9.03
N GLU A 141 -3.11 13.60 -8.52
CA GLU A 141 -2.53 12.99 -7.33
C GLU A 141 -3.49 13.11 -6.12
N PRO A 142 -3.86 12.00 -5.47
CA PRO A 142 -4.74 12.05 -4.31
C PRO A 142 -4.13 12.85 -3.15
N PRO A 143 -4.96 13.55 -2.34
CA PRO A 143 -4.48 14.27 -1.16
C PRO A 143 -4.14 13.34 0.01
N VAL A 144 -4.58 12.08 -0.04
CA VAL A 144 -4.21 11.04 0.93
C VAL A 144 -2.83 10.47 0.62
N ARG A 145 -2.19 9.85 1.62
CA ARG A 145 -0.92 9.13 1.44
C ARG A 145 -1.06 7.70 1.92
N VAL A 146 -0.30 6.80 1.30
CA VAL A 146 -0.33 5.38 1.62
C VAL A 146 1.07 4.90 1.95
N ARG A 147 1.22 4.20 3.08
CA ARG A 147 2.43 3.46 3.44
C ARG A 147 2.10 1.99 3.58
N GLU A 148 2.92 1.14 2.97
CA GLU A 148 2.84 -0.29 3.21
C GLU A 148 3.63 -0.71 4.44
N ALA A 149 3.15 -1.75 5.13
CA ALA A 149 3.84 -2.38 6.25
C ALA A 149 3.74 -3.91 6.17
N ILE A 150 4.79 -4.59 6.64
CA ILE A 150 4.75 -6.03 6.91
C ILE A 150 3.84 -6.24 8.13
N PRO A 151 2.96 -7.25 8.17
CA PRO A 151 2.07 -7.42 9.31
C PRO A 151 2.80 -7.66 10.65
N HIS A 152 2.49 -6.86 11.66
CA HIS A 152 3.02 -6.94 13.04
C HIS A 152 1.98 -6.50 14.07
N THR A 153 2.20 -6.87 15.33
CA THR A 153 1.49 -6.25 16.48
C THR A 153 1.88 -4.80 16.62
N GLY A 154 0.93 -3.94 16.94
CA GLY A 154 1.18 -2.55 17.30
C GLY A 154 0.42 -2.14 18.55
N GLU A 155 0.70 -0.94 19.03
CA GLU A 155 0.08 -0.31 20.21
C GLU A 155 -1.13 0.55 19.82
N LEU A 156 -1.19 1.01 18.57
CA LEU A 156 -2.29 1.81 18.04
C LEU A 156 -3.30 0.93 17.31
N GLU A 157 -4.57 1.34 17.36
CA GLU A 157 -5.65 0.69 16.63
C GLU A 157 -5.52 0.89 15.10
N LYS A 158 -6.31 0.14 14.33
CA LYS A 158 -6.30 0.19 12.85
C LYS A 158 -6.92 1.46 12.28
N GLU A 159 -7.55 2.27 13.12
CA GLU A 159 -8.11 3.56 12.78
C GLU A 159 -7.77 4.55 13.90
N GLY A 160 -7.51 5.81 13.53
CA GLY A 160 -7.21 6.82 14.53
C GLY A 160 -7.21 8.23 13.97
N ARG A 161 -7.21 9.21 14.88
CA ARG A 161 -7.05 10.63 14.56
C ARG A 161 -5.57 11.01 14.64
N LEU A 162 -5.17 11.93 13.77
CA LEU A 162 -3.88 12.60 13.80
C LEU A 162 -4.02 13.77 14.77
N GLY A 163 -3.20 13.79 15.81
CA GLY A 163 -3.13 14.88 16.80
C GLY A 163 -2.52 16.16 16.24
#